data_AF-A0A7W2BLU0-F1
#
_entry.id   AF-A0A7W2BLU0-F1
#
_cell.length_a   1.000
_cell.length_b   1.000
_cell.length_c   1.000
_cell.angle_alpha   90.00
_cell.angle_beta   90.00
_cell.angle_gamma   90.00
#
_symmetry.space_group_name_H-M   'P 1'
#
loop_
_entity.id
_entity.type
_entity.pdbx_description
1 polymer ?
#
loop_
_entity_poly.entity_id
_entity_poly.type
_entity_poly.pdbx_seq_one_letter_code
_entity_poly.pdbx_strand_id
1 'polypeptide(L)' 'MTNTIIAIIALGCLGLFLAVVVIWVPQPALIVVCAVSMGMAGYDFYRMLVVAPRQKAAEQMMANKR' A
#
# COMPACT_ATOMS: atom_id res chain seq x y z
N MET A 1 -12.91 10.51 -1.07
CA MET A 1 -12.79 9.88 0.26
C MET A 1 -12.74 8.36 0.17
N THR A 2 -13.56 7.75 -0.69
CA THR A 2 -13.61 6.29 -0.94
C THR A 2 -12.24 5.66 -1.20
N ASN A 3 -11.39 6.26 -2.04
CA ASN A 3 -10.06 5.70 -2.37
C ASN A 3 -9.13 5.61 -1.15
N THR A 4 -9.15 6.60 -0.26
CA THR A 4 -8.31 6.61 0.95
C THR A 4 -8.79 5.56 1.96
N ILE A 5 -10.10 5.40 2.10
CA ILE A 5 -10.71 4.40 2.99
C ILE A 5 -10.39 2.99 2.50
N ILE A 6 -10.58 2.72 1.21
CA ILE A 6 -10.25 1.42 0.59
C ILE A 6 -8.77 1.11 0.78
N ALA A 7 -7.91 2.11 0.59
CA ALA A 7 -6.49 1.94 0.76
C ALA A 7 -6.17 1.57 2.24
N ILE A 8 -6.75 2.27 3.24
CA ILE A 8 -6.49 1.98 4.66
C ILE A 8 -6.94 0.56 5.01
N ILE A 9 -8.09 0.14 4.49
CA ILE A 9 -8.62 -1.22 4.65
C ILE A 9 -7.67 -2.24 4.02
N ALA A 10 -7.17 -1.99 2.81
CA ALA A 10 -6.23 -2.89 2.14
C ALA A 10 -4.91 -3.04 2.91
N LEU A 11 -4.36 -1.94 3.43
CA LEU A 11 -3.16 -1.96 4.27
C LEU A 11 -3.38 -2.73 5.57
N GLY A 12 -4.55 -2.53 6.20
CA GLY A 12 -4.97 -3.27 7.39
C GLY A 12 -5.08 -4.77 7.13
N CYS A 13 -5.76 -5.19 6.05
CA CYS A 13 -5.87 -6.58 5.64
C CYS A 13 -4.52 -7.22 5.36
N LEU A 14 -3.61 -6.51 4.70
CA LEU A 14 -2.25 -7.00 4.44
C LEU A 14 -1.51 -7.25 5.76
N GLY A 15 -1.54 -6.29 6.70
CA GLY A 15 -0.91 -6.44 8.01
C GLY A 15 -1.48 -7.62 8.80
N LEU A 16 -2.79 -7.79 8.78
CA LEU A 16 -3.49 -8.89 9.45
C LEU A 16 -3.10 -10.26 8.86
N PHE A 17 -3.05 -10.35 7.54
CA PHE A 17 -2.61 -11.56 6.85
C PHE A 17 -1.16 -11.92 7.20
N LEU A 18 -0.24 -10.95 7.13
CA LEU A 18 1.16 -11.17 7.47
C LEU A 18 1.33 -11.58 8.94
N ALA A 19 0.57 -10.99 9.86
CA ALA A 19 0.59 -11.37 11.28
C ALA A 19 0.17 -12.84 11.49
N VAL A 20 -0.89 -13.30 10.81
CA VAL A 20 -1.32 -14.70 10.88
C VAL A 20 -0.23 -15.63 10.35
N VAL A 21 0.38 -15.28 9.22
CA VAL A 21 1.44 -16.08 8.58
C VAL A 21 2.66 -16.20 9.49
N VAL A 22 3.11 -15.10 10.11
CA VAL A 22 4.28 -15.12 11.03
C VAL A 22 4.00 -15.93 12.30
N ILE A 23 2.78 -15.90 12.82
CA ILE A 23 2.42 -16.65 14.04
C ILE A 23 2.31 -18.16 13.75
N TRP A 24 1.68 -18.53 12.64
CA TRP A 24 1.40 -19.94 12.33
C TRP A 24 2.54 -20.67 11.61
N VAL A 25 3.44 -19.95 10.94
CA VAL A 25 4.57 -20.53 10.22
C VAL A 25 5.88 -19.84 10.65
N PRO A 26 6.51 -20.28 11.76
CA PRO A 26 7.72 -19.67 12.29
C PRO A 26 8.95 -20.11 11.51
N GLN A 27 9.03 -19.73 10.23
CA GLN A 27 10.23 -19.86 9.41
C GLN A 27 10.92 -18.49 9.31
N PRO A 28 12.22 -18.40 9.60
CA PRO A 28 12.95 -17.12 9.63
C PRO A 28 12.93 -16.42 8.26
N ALA A 29 13.00 -17.19 7.16
CA ALA A 29 12.90 -16.65 5.81
C ALA A 29 11.53 -15.98 5.55
N LEU A 30 10.44 -16.57 6.05
CA LEU A 30 9.10 -16.02 5.91
C LEU A 30 8.94 -14.68 6.63
N ILE A 31 9.53 -14.55 7.83
CA ILE A 31 9.48 -13.31 8.62
C ILE A 31 10.15 -12.17 7.86
N VAL A 32 11.31 -12.44 7.25
CA VAL A 32 12.04 -11.44 6.44
C VAL A 32 11.20 -11.01 5.24
N VAL A 33 10.60 -11.95 4.51
CA VAL A 33 9.74 -11.65 3.37
C VAL A 33 8.51 -10.84 3.81
N CYS A 34 7.91 -11.18 4.95
CA CYS A 34 6.78 -10.45 5.51
C CYS A 34 7.15 -9.01 5.87
N ALA A 35 8.30 -8.81 6.54
CA ALA A 35 8.79 -7.49 6.91
C ALA A 35 9.09 -6.61 5.68
N VAL A 36 9.74 -7.18 4.67
CA VAL A 36 10.04 -6.47 3.40
C VAL A 36 8.75 -6.12 2.66
N SER A 37 7.80 -7.06 2.58
CA SER A 37 6.50 -6.82 1.92
C SER A 37 5.69 -5.74 2.64
N MET A 38 5.67 -5.76 3.96
CA MET A 38 5.03 -4.72 4.78
C MET A 38 5.70 -3.36 4.57
N GLY A 39 7.03 -3.32 4.51
CA GLY A 39 7.79 -2.11 4.22
C GLY A 39 7.50 -1.55 2.82
N MET A 40 7.46 -2.39 1.79
CA MET A 40 7.11 -2.00 0.43
C MET A 40 5.67 -1.48 0.33
N ALA A 41 4.71 -2.19 0.93
CA ALA A 41 3.32 -1.78 0.94
C ALA A 41 3.14 -0.45 1.68
N GLY A 42 3.78 -0.28 2.84
CA GLY A 42 3.79 0.99 3.57
C GLY A 42 4.44 2.12 2.77
N TYR A 43 5.51 1.84 2.03
CA TYR A 43 6.17 2.83 1.15
C TYR A 43 5.26 3.25 -0.01
N ASP A 44 4.61 2.31 -0.69
CA ASP A 44 3.67 2.61 -1.77
C ASP A 44 2.50 3.47 -1.25
N PHE A 45 2.03 3.16 -0.05
CA PHE A 45 1.01 3.92 0.65
C PHE A 45 1.45 5.35 1.01
N TYR A 46 2.66 5.49 1.56
CA TYR A 46 3.27 6.78 1.86
C TYR A 46 3.43 7.62 0.59
N ARG A 47 3.90 7.01 -0.50
CA ARG A 47 4.01 7.66 -1.81
C ARG A 47 2.64 8.11 -2.33
N MET A 48 1.61 7.28 -2.19
CA MET A 48 0.26 7.62 -2.63
C MET A 48 -0.37 8.74 -1.81
N LEU A 49 -0.07 8.85 -0.52
CA LEU A 49 -0.59 9.92 0.33
C LEU A 49 0.20 11.24 0.21
N VAL A 50 1.52 11.16 0.06
CA VAL A 50 2.42 12.32 0.14
C VAL A 50 2.86 12.84 -1.23
N VAL A 51 3.07 11.95 -2.22
CA VAL A 51 3.70 12.28 -3.51
C VAL A 51 2.70 12.30 -4.68
N ALA A 52 1.46 11.85 -4.46
CA ALA A 52 0.44 11.76 -5.51
C ALA A 52 -0.29 13.06 -5.96
N PRO A 53 0.10 14.32 -5.66
CA PRO A 53 -0.51 15.46 -6.35
C PRO A 53 -0.30 15.45 -7.87
N ARG A 54 0.73 14.74 -8.36
CA ARG A 54 1.22 14.87 -9.76
C ARG A 54 0.43 14.07 -10.80
N GLN A 55 -0.14 12.92 -10.44
CA GLN A 55 -0.92 12.10 -11.39
C GLN A 55 -2.27 12.73 -11.73
N LYS A 56 -2.96 13.30 -10.75
CA LYS A 56 -4.23 14.01 -10.98
C LYS A 56 -4.06 15.24 -11.86
N ALA A 57 -2.94 15.95 -11.73
CA ALA A 57 -2.63 17.12 -12.58
C ALA A 57 -2.35 16.73 -14.04
N ALA A 58 -1.63 15.63 -14.28
CA ALA A 58 -1.37 15.13 -15.64
C ALA A 58 -2.66 14.64 -16.32
N GLU A 59 -3.52 13.95 -15.57
CA GLU A 59 -4.81 13.47 -16.06
C GLU A 59 -5.77 14.64 -16.37
N GLN A 60 -5.80 15.68 -15.52
CA GLN A 60 -6.57 16.90 -15.77
C GLN A 60 -6.08 17.71 -16.97
N MET A 61 -4.76 17.78 -17.20
CA MET A 61 -4.21 18.46 -18.38
C MET A 61 -4.55 17.75 -19.69
N MET A 62 -4.70 16.42 -19.69
CA MET A 62 -5.16 15.68 -20.86
C MET A 62 -6.68 15.74 -21.05
N ALA A 63 -7.45 15.79 -19.95
CA ALA A 63 -8.91 15.92 -20.01
C ALA A 63 -9.38 17.32 -20.46
N ASN A 64 -8.68 18.39 -20.06
CA ASN A 64 -8.99 19.77 -20.48
C ASN A 64 -8.60 20.08 -21.94
N LYS A 65 -7.91 19.17 -22.62
CA LYS A 65 -7.49 19.34 -24.02
C LYS A 65 -8.47 18.72 -25.03
N ARG A 66 -9.62 18.23 -24.55
CA ARG A 66 -10.76 17.77 -25.36
C ARG A 66 -11.90 18.76 -25.21
#